data_AF-A0AAN8YC23-F1
#
_entry.id   AF-A0AAN8YC23-F1
#
_cell.length_a   1.000
_cell.length_b   1.000
_cell.length_c   1.000
_cell.angle_alpha   90.00
_cell.angle_beta   90.00
_cell.angle_gamma   90.00
#
_symmetry.space_group_name_H-M   'P 1'
#
loop_
_entity.id
_entity.type
_entity.pdbx_description
1 polymer ?
#
loop_
_entity_poly.entity_id
_entity_poly.type
_entity_poly.pdbx_seq_one_letter_code
_entity_poly.pdbx_strand_id
1 'polypeptide(L)'
;MITSSSSFCFCSTLILCLLIATLIAPSTSNYLSDICIKSKSPKFCLQVFGLNPHRRPYELTLEAINLTLTHASEITKKIHIFTDQTNDFNLKDIYNYCLDYYQFVMDALRRAEENFQERNQYFDVNDAGIIAQLNAFRCENEFQRKWGYVYDSTLAKDNESLGIFGSIVVSAVGLLYNSTLVKK
;
A
#
# COMPACT_ATOMS: atom_id res chain seq x y z
N MET A 1 -38.78 64.42 4.89
CA MET A 1 -37.39 64.00 4.61
C MET A 1 -37.09 62.82 5.54
N ILE A 2 -36.88 61.62 4.96
CA ILE A 2 -36.16 60.41 5.46
C ILE A 2 -36.76 59.74 6.74
N THR A 3 -37.10 58.44 6.75
CA THR A 3 -36.24 57.25 6.97
C THR A 3 -36.86 56.00 6.30
N SER A 4 -36.26 55.32 5.32
CA SER A 4 -35.07 54.43 5.29
C SER A 4 -35.17 53.10 6.07
N SER A 5 -35.76 52.12 5.38
CA SER A 5 -35.22 50.76 5.13
C SER A 5 -34.41 50.06 6.22
N SER A 6 -35.07 49.20 7.01
CA SER A 6 -34.43 48.20 7.88
C SER A 6 -34.74 46.77 7.39
N SER A 7 -34.10 46.33 6.30
CA SER A 7 -34.26 44.94 5.82
C SER A 7 -33.04 44.35 5.12
N PHE A 8 -31.85 44.96 5.24
CA PHE A 8 -30.65 44.53 4.52
C PHE A 8 -29.57 43.83 5.39
N CYS A 9 -29.76 43.70 6.71
CA CYS A 9 -28.69 43.22 7.59
C CYS A 9 -28.72 41.69 7.85
N PHE A 10 -29.86 41.02 7.69
CA PHE A 10 -30.01 39.60 8.03
C PHE A 10 -29.48 38.64 6.96
N CYS A 11 -29.54 39.00 5.67
CA CYS A 11 -29.02 38.15 4.60
C CYS A 11 -27.48 38.13 4.59
N SER A 12 -26.84 39.25 4.92
CA SER A 12 -25.37 39.35 4.91
C SER A 12 -24.71 38.55 6.02
N THR A 13 -25.32 38.47 7.20
CA THR A 13 -24.80 37.67 8.32
C THR A 13 -25.00 36.18 8.08
N LEU A 14 -26.11 35.77 7.46
CA LEU A 14 -26.40 34.37 7.16
C LEU A 14 -25.48 33.80 6.07
N ILE A 15 -25.16 34.59 5.04
CA ILE A 15 -24.17 34.22 4.00
C ILE A 15 -22.76 34.10 4.60
N LEU A 16 -22.37 35.04 5.48
CA LEU A 16 -21.08 34.97 6.16
C LEU A 16 -20.97 33.76 7.09
N CYS A 17 -22.03 33.45 7.85
CA CYS A 17 -22.10 32.24 8.67
C CYS A 17 -22.02 30.95 7.85
N LEU A 18 -22.65 30.90 6.66
CA LEU A 18 -22.55 29.76 5.76
C LEU A 18 -21.13 29.59 5.19
N LEU A 19 -20.48 30.68 4.77
CA LEU A 19 -19.10 30.65 4.29
C LEU A 19 -18.13 30.19 5.39
N ILE A 20 -18.29 30.72 6.61
CA ILE A 20 -17.49 30.30 7.77
C ILE A 20 -17.80 28.83 8.12
N ALA A 21 -19.04 28.38 8.06
CA ALA A 21 -19.41 26.98 8.29
C ALA A 21 -18.81 26.04 7.23
N THR A 22 -18.70 26.45 5.97
CA THR A 22 -18.00 25.67 4.93
C THR A 22 -16.48 25.64 5.12
N LEU A 23 -15.90 26.67 5.74
CA LEU A 23 -14.47 26.73 6.08
C LEU A 23 -14.12 25.95 7.36
N ILE A 24 -15.08 25.83 8.29
CA ILE A 24 -14.95 25.08 9.55
C ILE A 24 -15.38 23.62 9.40
N ALA A 25 -16.07 23.26 8.30
CA ALA A 25 -16.36 21.87 7.98
C ALA A 25 -15.03 21.09 8.00
N PRO A 26 -14.85 20.13 8.92
CA PRO A 26 -13.63 19.35 8.95
C PRO A 26 -13.52 18.68 7.58
N SER A 27 -12.46 18.95 6.84
CA SER A 27 -12.12 18.09 5.71
C SER A 27 -12.01 16.69 6.30
N THR A 28 -13.00 15.83 6.07
CA THR A 28 -12.92 14.44 6.50
C THR A 28 -11.78 13.85 5.69
N SER A 29 -10.58 13.82 6.27
CA SER A 29 -9.38 13.32 5.62
C SER A 29 -9.66 11.87 5.25
N ASN A 30 -9.73 11.60 3.95
CA ASN A 30 -9.88 10.24 3.44
C ASN A 30 -8.49 9.64 3.35
N TYR A 31 -8.00 9.15 4.49
CA TYR A 31 -6.66 8.57 4.60
C TYR A 31 -6.44 7.43 3.61
N LEU A 32 -7.47 6.64 3.32
CA LEU A 32 -7.40 5.59 2.30
C LEU A 32 -7.10 6.17 0.91
N SER A 33 -7.77 7.26 0.53
CA SER A 33 -7.50 7.97 -0.72
C SER A 33 -6.07 8.53 -0.75
N ASP A 34 -5.60 9.11 0.35
CA ASP A 34 -4.25 9.68 0.45
C ASP A 34 -3.15 8.62 0.33
N ILE A 35 -3.40 7.42 0.85
CA ILE A 35 -2.50 6.26 0.68
C ILE A 35 -2.54 5.79 -0.77
N CYS A 36 -3.73 5.57 -1.31
CA CYS A 36 -3.87 4.96 -2.62
C CYS A 36 -3.35 5.85 -3.76
N ILE A 37 -3.52 7.18 -3.68
CA ILE A 37 -2.97 8.10 -4.69
C ILE A 37 -1.43 8.10 -4.74
N LYS A 38 -0.77 7.74 -3.63
CA LYS A 38 0.69 7.64 -3.54
C LYS A 38 1.21 6.25 -3.91
N SER A 39 0.35 5.25 -3.96
CA SER A 39 0.71 3.91 -4.39
C SER A 39 0.93 3.84 -5.90
N LYS A 40 1.71 2.85 -6.36
CA LYS A 40 1.93 2.58 -7.79
C LYS A 40 0.64 2.31 -8.58
N SER A 41 -0.43 1.85 -7.92
CA SER A 41 -1.71 1.57 -8.57
C SER A 41 -2.88 1.99 -7.67
N PRO A 42 -3.37 3.24 -7.79
CA PRO A 42 -4.43 3.75 -6.94
C PRO A 42 -5.72 2.93 -6.99
N LYS A 43 -6.10 2.46 -8.20
CA LYS A 43 -7.30 1.63 -8.38
C LYS A 43 -7.17 0.29 -7.67
N PHE A 44 -6.02 -0.38 -7.82
CA PHE A 44 -5.77 -1.65 -7.16
C PHE A 44 -5.74 -1.49 -5.65
N CYS A 45 -5.09 -0.44 -5.13
CA CYS A 45 -5.09 -0.12 -3.71
C CYS A 45 -6.50 0.02 -3.13
N LEU A 46 -7.38 0.77 -3.80
CA LEU A 46 -8.78 0.91 -3.37
C LEU A 46 -9.55 -0.41 -3.41
N GLN A 47 -9.28 -1.27 -4.40
CA GLN A 47 -9.89 -2.59 -4.50
C GLN A 47 -9.45 -3.50 -3.34
N VAL A 48 -8.16 -3.50 -3.02
CA VAL A 48 -7.55 -4.33 -1.98
C VAL A 48 -8.05 -3.97 -0.59
N PHE A 49 -8.09 -2.67 -0.26
CA PHE A 49 -8.59 -2.22 1.05
C PHE A 49 -10.11 -2.28 1.18
N GLY A 50 -10.85 -2.33 0.06
CA GLY A 50 -12.29 -2.11 0.04
C GLY A 50 -12.69 -0.66 0.38
N LEU A 51 -13.94 -0.32 0.11
CA LEU A 51 -14.47 1.05 0.20
C LEU A 51 -14.88 1.45 1.64
N ASN A 52 -13.99 1.30 2.62
CA ASN A 52 -14.20 1.84 3.97
C ASN A 52 -13.29 3.05 4.23
N PRO A 53 -13.81 4.29 4.12
CA PRO A 53 -13.02 5.52 4.23
C PRO A 53 -12.71 5.94 5.67
N HIS A 54 -13.27 5.27 6.68
CA HIS A 54 -13.20 5.74 8.08
C HIS A 54 -12.06 5.13 8.91
N ARG A 55 -11.18 4.33 8.30
CA ARG A 55 -10.02 3.74 8.99
C ARG A 55 -8.92 4.77 9.22
N ARG A 56 -8.29 4.70 10.39
CA ARG A 56 -7.17 5.57 10.76
C ARG A 56 -5.89 5.13 10.03
N PRO A 57 -4.90 6.02 9.86
CA PRO A 57 -3.64 5.70 9.17
C PRO A 57 -2.92 4.48 9.76
N TYR A 58 -2.95 4.33 11.09
CA TYR A 58 -2.36 3.19 11.78
C TYR A 58 -3.02 1.86 11.36
N GLU A 59 -4.36 1.82 11.37
CA GLU A 59 -5.14 0.63 10.99
C GLU A 59 -4.92 0.27 9.52
N LEU A 60 -4.93 1.28 8.64
CA LEU A 60 -4.63 1.10 7.21
C LEU A 60 -3.21 0.58 6.98
N THR A 61 -2.24 1.00 7.80
CA THR A 61 -0.85 0.53 7.68
C THR A 61 -0.72 -0.92 8.11
N LEU A 62 -1.31 -1.29 9.24
CA LEU A 62 -1.32 -2.68 9.71
C LEU A 62 -2.03 -3.60 8.71
N GLU A 63 -3.17 -3.14 8.17
CA GLU A 63 -3.88 -3.88 7.14
C GLU A 63 -3.08 -4.02 5.85
N ALA A 64 -2.34 -2.98 5.40
CA ALA A 64 -1.46 -3.08 4.25
C ALA A 64 -0.39 -4.17 4.42
N ILE A 65 0.23 -4.25 5.61
CA ILE A 65 1.23 -5.26 5.95
C ILE A 65 0.59 -6.65 5.85
N ASN A 66 -0.56 -6.84 6.49
CA ASN A 66 -1.25 -8.13 6.53
C ASN A 66 -1.73 -8.59 5.15
N LEU A 67 -2.30 -7.70 4.34
CA LEU A 67 -2.71 -8.03 2.98
C LEU A 67 -1.51 -8.39 2.10
N THR A 68 -0.38 -7.69 2.26
CA THR A 68 0.86 -8.03 1.55
C THR A 68 1.41 -9.40 1.98
N LEU A 69 1.38 -9.70 3.29
CA LEU A 69 1.83 -10.98 3.83
C LEU A 69 0.97 -12.14 3.34
N THR A 70 -0.36 -11.98 3.35
CA THR A 70 -1.31 -12.97 2.81
C THR A 70 -1.04 -13.21 1.33
N HIS A 71 -0.92 -12.15 0.53
CA HIS A 71 -0.66 -12.24 -0.91
C HIS A 71 0.67 -12.95 -1.21
N ALA A 72 1.75 -12.58 -0.51
CA ALA A 72 3.04 -13.25 -0.65
C ALA A 72 2.95 -14.75 -0.32
N SER A 73 2.23 -15.11 0.75
CA SER A 73 2.01 -16.52 1.13
C SER A 73 1.24 -17.31 0.07
N GLU A 74 0.22 -16.71 -0.54
CA GLU A 74 -0.55 -17.33 -1.62
C GLU A 74 0.33 -17.59 -2.85
N ILE A 75 1.19 -16.64 -3.21
CA ILE A 75 2.13 -16.81 -4.31
C ILE A 75 3.16 -17.90 -4.00
N THR A 76 3.70 -17.97 -2.78
CA THR A 76 4.60 -19.07 -2.37
C THR A 76 3.96 -20.44 -2.57
N LYS A 77 2.68 -20.61 -2.20
CA LYS A 77 1.93 -21.86 -2.44
C LYS A 77 1.82 -22.17 -3.93
N LYS A 78 1.54 -21.16 -4.75
CA LYS A 78 1.48 -21.29 -6.22
C LYS A 78 2.83 -21.69 -6.82
N ILE A 79 3.92 -21.10 -6.34
CA ILE A 79 5.28 -21.45 -6.78
C ILE A 79 5.59 -22.91 -6.45
N HIS A 80 5.26 -23.39 -5.24
CA HIS A 80 5.42 -24.81 -4.91
C HIS A 80 4.69 -25.74 -5.91
N ILE A 81 3.43 -25.41 -6.25
CA ILE A 81 2.67 -26.17 -7.26
C ILE A 81 3.39 -26.17 -8.61
N PHE A 82 3.90 -25.03 -9.07
CA PHE A 82 4.64 -24.95 -10.33
C PHE A 82 5.96 -25.73 -10.31
N THR A 83 6.68 -25.71 -9.19
CA THR A 83 7.90 -26.51 -8.98
C THR A 83 7.61 -28.01 -9.05
N ASP A 84 6.51 -28.47 -8.45
CA ASP A 84 6.12 -29.88 -8.43
C ASP A 84 5.64 -30.37 -9.81
N GLN A 85 5.02 -29.50 -10.59
CA GLN A 85 4.43 -29.83 -11.90
C GLN A 85 5.45 -29.81 -13.05
N THR A 86 6.54 -29.07 -12.94
CA THR A 86 7.53 -28.97 -14.01
C THR A 86 8.54 -30.12 -13.99
N ASN A 87 8.98 -30.55 -15.16
CA ASN A 87 10.14 -31.45 -15.31
C ASN A 87 11.40 -30.71 -15.79
N ASP A 88 11.29 -29.42 -16.10
CA ASP A 88 12.42 -28.59 -16.52
C ASP A 88 13.23 -28.16 -15.29
N PHE A 89 14.47 -28.65 -15.19
CA PHE A 89 15.38 -28.34 -14.09
C PHE A 89 15.74 -26.86 -13.99
N ASN A 90 15.84 -26.13 -15.11
CA ASN A 90 16.09 -24.69 -15.08
C ASN A 90 14.90 -23.92 -14.54
N LEU A 91 13.67 -24.34 -14.87
CA LEU A 91 12.46 -23.76 -14.27
C LEU A 91 12.37 -24.06 -12.77
N LYS A 92 12.74 -25.27 -12.33
CA LYS A 92 12.82 -25.59 -10.89
C LYS A 92 13.80 -24.67 -10.16
N ASP A 93 14.99 -24.45 -10.73
CA ASP A 93 15.96 -23.51 -10.18
C ASP A 93 15.35 -22.12 -10.03
N ILE A 94 14.73 -21.59 -11.10
CA ILE A 94 14.09 -20.26 -11.11
C ILE A 94 13.03 -20.16 -10.01
N TYR A 95 12.15 -21.16 -9.89
CA TYR A 95 11.12 -21.17 -8.86
C TYR A 95 11.71 -21.24 -7.45
N ASN A 96 12.80 -21.97 -7.24
CA ASN A 96 13.46 -22.00 -5.93
C ASN A 96 14.05 -20.64 -5.54
N TYR A 97 14.66 -19.90 -6.48
CA TYR A 97 15.09 -18.52 -6.20
C TYR A 97 13.91 -17.60 -5.86
N CYS A 98 12.80 -17.74 -6.58
CA CYS A 98 11.58 -17.02 -6.25
C CYS A 98 11.05 -17.38 -4.85
N LEU A 99 11.08 -18.65 -4.44
CA LEU A 99 10.70 -19.05 -3.08
C LEU A 99 11.58 -18.34 -2.03
N ASP A 100 12.89 -18.28 -2.22
CA ASP A 100 13.81 -17.59 -1.31
C ASP A 100 13.50 -16.09 -1.21
N TYR A 101 13.21 -15.44 -2.35
CA TYR A 101 12.83 -14.04 -2.40
C TYR A 101 11.52 -13.76 -1.67
N TYR A 102 10.49 -14.58 -1.89
CA TYR A 102 9.20 -14.43 -1.22
C TYR A 102 9.29 -14.74 0.27
N GLN A 103 10.11 -15.72 0.67
CA GLN A 103 10.38 -15.98 2.08
C GLN A 103 11.02 -14.77 2.77
N PHE A 104 12.02 -14.15 2.13
CA PHE A 104 12.66 -12.95 2.65
C PHE A 104 11.67 -11.79 2.81
N VAL A 105 10.73 -11.62 1.87
CA VAL A 105 9.64 -10.63 1.97
C VAL A 105 8.73 -10.92 3.15
N MET A 106 8.26 -12.15 3.31
CA MET A 106 7.38 -12.52 4.42
C MET A 106 8.04 -12.30 5.78
N ASP A 107 9.33 -12.63 5.90
CA ASP A 107 10.06 -12.44 7.15
C ASP A 107 10.31 -10.96 7.47
N ALA A 108 10.54 -10.13 6.46
CA ALA A 108 10.62 -8.68 6.63
C ALA A 108 9.27 -8.09 7.07
N LEU A 109 8.17 -8.53 6.46
CA LEU A 109 6.81 -8.06 6.82
C LEU A 109 6.42 -8.45 8.24
N ARG A 110 6.70 -9.69 8.67
CA ARG A 110 6.41 -10.13 10.05
C ARG A 110 7.18 -9.31 11.09
N ARG A 111 8.49 -9.12 10.88
CA ARG A 111 9.29 -8.27 11.76
C ARG A 111 8.78 -6.84 11.79
N ALA A 112 8.41 -6.30 10.63
CA ALA A 112 7.86 -4.96 10.55
C ALA A 112 6.51 -4.84 11.27
N GLU A 113 5.63 -5.84 11.18
CA GLU A 113 4.37 -5.89 11.91
C GLU A 113 4.60 -5.85 13.43
N GLU A 114 5.46 -6.74 13.94
CA GLU A 114 5.80 -6.84 15.37
C GLU A 114 6.37 -5.49 15.88
N ASN A 115 7.36 -4.94 15.19
CA ASN A 115 7.99 -3.67 15.58
C ASN A 115 7.04 -2.47 15.45
N PHE A 116 6.14 -2.48 14.46
CA PHE A 116 5.12 -1.45 14.29
C PHE A 116 4.14 -1.45 15.46
N GLN A 117 3.66 -2.62 15.88
CA GLN A 117 2.70 -2.77 16.96
C GLN A 117 3.32 -2.48 18.34
N GLU A 118 4.53 -2.95 18.61
CA GLU A 118 5.15 -2.83 19.93
C GLU A 118 5.83 -1.47 20.15
N ARG A 119 6.45 -0.92 19.10
CA ARG A 119 7.43 0.18 19.23
C ARG A 119 7.10 1.38 18.37
N ASN A 120 6.00 1.35 17.60
CA ASN A 120 5.66 2.36 16.60
C ASN A 120 6.82 2.64 15.63
N GLN A 121 7.61 1.60 15.29
CA GLN A 121 8.76 1.73 14.40
C GLN A 121 8.32 1.76 12.94
N TYR A 122 8.14 2.97 12.42
CA TYR A 122 7.69 3.20 11.04
C TYR A 122 8.76 2.89 9.98
N PHE A 123 10.03 2.82 10.38
CA PHE A 123 11.15 2.58 9.45
C PHE A 123 11.11 1.15 8.91
N ASP A 124 10.89 0.18 9.79
CA ASP A 124 10.86 -1.23 9.41
C ASP A 124 9.70 -1.55 8.44
N VAL A 125 8.57 -0.86 8.60
CA VAL A 125 7.42 -0.98 7.68
C VAL A 125 7.76 -0.43 6.29
N ASN A 126 8.42 0.73 6.23
CA ASN A 126 8.87 1.31 4.96
C ASN A 126 9.85 0.36 4.25
N ASP A 127 10.83 -0.16 4.99
CA ASP A 127 11.83 -1.08 4.48
C ASP A 127 11.21 -2.39 4.00
N ALA A 128 10.25 -2.96 4.74
CA ALA A 128 9.54 -4.17 4.33
C ALA A 128 8.77 -3.94 3.00
N GLY A 129 8.13 -2.79 2.83
CA GLY A 129 7.46 -2.44 1.57
C GLY A 129 8.42 -2.25 0.39
N ILE A 130 9.63 -1.74 0.62
CA ILE A 130 10.70 -1.66 -0.40
C ILE A 130 11.25 -3.06 -0.73
N ILE A 131 11.46 -3.89 0.29
CA ILE A 131 11.91 -5.28 0.17
C ILE A 131 10.93 -6.08 -0.69
N ALA A 132 9.62 -5.93 -0.47
CA ALA A 132 8.58 -6.56 -1.30
C ALA A 132 8.72 -6.17 -2.78
N GLN A 133 8.88 -4.88 -3.08
CA GLN A 133 9.05 -4.39 -4.44
C GLN A 133 10.32 -4.93 -5.11
N LEU A 134 11.44 -4.91 -4.40
CA LEU A 134 12.73 -5.34 -4.92
C LEU A 134 12.75 -6.85 -5.20
N ASN A 135 12.21 -7.66 -4.29
CA ASN A 135 12.25 -9.12 -4.42
C ASN A 135 11.22 -9.64 -5.43
N ALA A 136 10.10 -8.94 -5.60
CA ALA A 136 9.20 -9.19 -6.73
C ALA A 136 9.90 -8.97 -8.07
N PHE A 137 10.62 -7.85 -8.22
CA PHE A 137 11.42 -7.57 -9.42
C PHE A 137 12.55 -8.60 -9.64
N ARG A 138 13.22 -9.04 -8.56
CA ARG A 138 14.27 -10.06 -8.66
C ARG A 138 13.71 -11.40 -9.13
N CYS A 139 12.61 -11.87 -8.55
CA CYS A 139 11.97 -13.10 -9.00
C CYS A 139 11.58 -13.01 -10.49
N GLU A 140 11.06 -11.87 -10.95
CA GLU A 140 10.72 -11.72 -12.37
C GLU A 140 11.94 -11.82 -13.29
N ASN A 141 13.08 -11.25 -12.87
CA ASN A 141 14.31 -11.32 -13.66
C ASN A 141 14.95 -12.71 -13.71
N GLU A 142 14.62 -13.61 -12.77
CA GLU A 142 15.14 -14.98 -12.80
C GLU A 142 14.72 -15.73 -14.07
N PHE A 143 13.55 -15.43 -14.63
CA PHE A 143 13.06 -16.01 -15.89
C PHE A 143 13.91 -15.62 -17.12
N GLN A 144 14.73 -14.59 -16.99
CA GLN A 144 15.65 -14.10 -18.03
C GLN A 144 17.12 -14.40 -17.70
N ARG A 145 17.41 -15.05 -16.57
CA ARG A 145 18.78 -15.19 -16.06
C ARG A 145 19.61 -16.23 -16.82
N LYS A 146 18.99 -17.29 -17.34
CA LYS A 146 19.70 -18.44 -17.92
C LYS A 146 20.04 -18.15 -19.39
N TRP A 147 21.33 -18.00 -19.68
CA TRP A 147 21.79 -17.73 -21.05
C TRP A 147 21.37 -18.85 -22.01
N GLY A 148 20.78 -18.48 -23.16
CA GLY A 148 20.23 -19.42 -24.13
C GLY A 148 18.79 -19.89 -23.84
N TYR A 149 18.20 -19.50 -22.70
CA TYR A 149 16.82 -19.81 -22.33
C TYR A 149 16.09 -18.55 -21.88
N VAL A 150 15.10 -18.13 -22.67
CA VAL A 150 14.20 -17.03 -22.32
C VAL A 150 12.86 -17.67 -21.97
N TYR A 151 12.50 -17.65 -20.68
CA TYR A 151 11.21 -18.15 -20.24
C TYR A 151 10.20 -17.01 -20.19
N ASP A 152 8.99 -17.27 -20.69
CA ASP A 152 7.85 -16.44 -20.35
C ASP A 152 7.55 -16.66 -18.86
N SER A 153 7.55 -15.58 -18.08
CA SER A 153 7.31 -15.65 -16.65
C SER A 153 5.88 -16.10 -16.34
N THR A 154 5.76 -17.29 -15.77
CA THR A 154 4.49 -17.82 -15.25
C THR A 154 4.01 -17.07 -14.00
N LEU A 155 4.85 -16.19 -13.45
CA LEU A 155 4.63 -15.40 -12.25
C LEU A 155 4.55 -13.89 -12.53
N ALA A 156 4.57 -13.45 -13.80
CA ALA A 156 4.66 -12.03 -14.15
C ALA A 156 3.64 -11.14 -13.42
N LYS A 157 2.36 -11.57 -13.41
CA LYS A 157 1.28 -10.85 -12.73
C LYS A 157 1.39 -10.93 -11.20
N ASP A 158 1.90 -12.04 -10.68
CA ASP A 158 2.09 -12.25 -9.24
C ASP A 158 3.21 -11.35 -8.72
N ASN A 159 4.32 -11.27 -9.47
CA ASN A 159 5.45 -10.38 -9.17
C ASN A 159 5.03 -8.91 -9.31
N GLU A 160 4.32 -8.54 -10.37
CA GLU A 160 3.80 -7.17 -10.53
C GLU A 160 2.89 -6.78 -9.35
N SER A 161 1.95 -7.67 -8.99
CA SER A 161 1.02 -7.42 -7.90
C SER A 161 1.73 -7.32 -6.55
N LEU A 162 2.70 -8.20 -6.22
CA LEU A 162 3.50 -8.06 -5.00
C LEU A 162 4.25 -6.71 -4.97
N GLY A 163 4.77 -6.27 -6.11
CA GLY A 163 5.38 -4.94 -6.23
C GLY A 163 4.39 -3.79 -5.94
N ILE A 164 3.14 -3.93 -6.37
CA ILE A 164 2.09 -2.96 -6.05
C ILE A 164 1.74 -3.00 -4.56
N PHE A 165 1.58 -4.18 -3.97
CA PHE A 165 1.35 -4.35 -2.52
C PHE A 165 2.46 -3.70 -1.69
N GLY A 166 3.73 -3.95 -2.04
CA GLY A 166 4.86 -3.30 -1.37
C GLY A 166 4.81 -1.76 -1.46
N SER A 167 4.37 -1.21 -2.60
CA SER A 167 4.17 0.23 -2.74
C SER A 167 3.02 0.77 -1.89
N ILE A 168 1.95 -0.02 -1.68
CA ILE A 168 0.85 0.33 -0.78
C ILE A 168 1.36 0.43 0.67
N VAL A 169 2.18 -0.54 1.12
CA VAL A 169 2.80 -0.52 2.46
C VAL A 169 3.64 0.75 2.67
N VAL A 170 4.51 1.10 1.71
CA VAL A 170 5.31 2.33 1.75
C VAL A 170 4.43 3.57 1.82
N SER A 171 3.36 3.62 1.02
CA SER A 171 2.44 4.75 0.99
C SER A 171 1.67 4.91 2.31
N ALA A 172 1.26 3.79 2.91
CA ALA A 172 0.53 3.76 4.18
C ALA A 172 1.38 4.33 5.32
N VAL A 173 2.60 3.83 5.48
CA VAL A 173 3.48 4.32 6.54
C VAL A 173 4.00 5.74 6.27
N GLY A 174 4.15 6.13 5.01
CA GLY A 174 4.50 7.51 4.63
C GLY A 174 3.48 8.56 5.13
N LEU A 175 2.21 8.18 5.27
CA LEU A 175 1.17 9.03 5.85
C LEU A 175 1.42 9.28 7.36
N LEU A 176 1.88 8.25 8.08
CA LEU A 176 2.20 8.34 9.51
C LEU A 176 3.42 9.23 9.77
N TYR A 177 4.48 9.12 8.96
CA TYR A 177 5.66 10.00 9.04
C TYR A 177 5.30 11.48 8.90
N ASN A 178 4.48 11.82 7.90
CA ASN A 178 4.08 13.20 7.68
C ASN A 178 3.21 13.74 8.83
N SER A 179 2.42 12.88 9.47
CA SER A 179 1.59 13.26 10.61
C SER A 179 2.38 13.50 11.91
N THR A 180 3.53 12.86 12.09
CA THR A 180 4.40 13.05 13.27
C THR A 180 5.34 14.25 13.11
N LEU A 181 5.77 14.55 11.89
CA LEU A 181 6.57 15.76 11.59
C LEU A 181 5.78 17.05 11.81
N VAL A 182 4.47 17.06 11.52
CA VAL A 182 3.60 18.23 11.73
C VAL A 182 3.32 18.52 13.22
N LYS A 183 3.62 17.58 14.12
CA LYS A 183 3.40 17.72 15.58
C LYS A 183 4.66 18.15 16.37
N LYS A 184 5.80 18.40 15.71
CA LYS A 184 7.01 18.98 16.31
C LYS A 184 7.14 20.45 15.92
#